data_AF-A0A1H4DQ70-F1
#
_entry.id   AF-A0A1H4DQ70-F1
#
_cell.length_a   1.000
_cell.length_b   1.000
_cell.length_c   1.000
_cell.angle_alpha   90.00
_cell.angle_beta   90.00
_cell.angle_gamma   90.00
#
_symmetry.space_group_name_H-M   'P 1'
#
loop_
_entity.id
_entity.type
_entity.pdbx_description
1 polymer ?
#
loop_
_entity_poly.entity_id
_entity_poly.type
_entity_poly.pdbx_seq_one_letter_code
_entity_poly.pdbx_strand_id
1 'polypeptide(L)'
;MKRIAKVMASVLLLSTVLTACGSSNGGATIETVAKTEAATEAAKDDKAETEAATEAAEADSDYHIGIVTGSVSQSEDDRRGAEAFQAKYGEDRVILATYPDNFTEELETTVQTIVNLSDDPEMKAIIVNQAIPGTTEAFRQIKERRPDIICIAGESHEDLPEIGSAADLVCNNDFVARGYLIIRTAHELGCDTFVHISFPRHLSYETMSRRVAIMKAACEEFGMNFVMESAPDPTTDVGVPGAQAYIAEHVPEWVEKYGQNSAYFCTNDAHTEPLLRGLLENGGYFIEADLPSPLMGYPGALGLDLTEEAGDFTKILAKVESAVVEKGGAGRFGTWAYSYGYTVSAGLAQHAMNVIDGNSELTDIDDISKAYEEFSPGAAWNGSNYTNADTGVKADNTFLIYQDTYIMGDPGKYMGSTEIEVPEKYFTTK
;
A
#
# COMPACT_ATOMS: atom_id res chain seq x y z
N MET A 1 30.13 59.26 15.41
CA MET A 1 29.65 59.38 16.81
C MET A 1 28.13 59.29 16.82
N LYS A 2 27.53 58.83 17.93
CA LYS A 2 26.08 58.79 18.23
C LYS A 2 25.19 57.90 17.33
N ARG A 3 24.92 56.70 17.86
CA ARG A 3 23.65 55.97 17.69
C ARG A 3 22.47 56.80 18.23
N ILE A 4 21.24 56.42 17.88
CA ILE A 4 20.16 56.15 18.84
C ILE A 4 19.12 55.23 18.18
N ALA A 5 18.78 54.14 18.86
CA ALA A 5 17.65 53.27 18.55
C ALA A 5 16.49 53.58 19.52
N LYS A 6 15.27 53.13 19.22
CA LYS A 6 14.09 53.27 20.09
C LYS A 6 13.65 51.92 20.66
N VAL A 7 13.36 51.93 21.97
CA VAL A 7 12.24 51.23 22.64
C VAL A 7 12.31 49.68 22.66
N MET A 8 12.70 49.05 23.78
CA MET A 8 11.87 48.61 24.95
C MET A 8 10.99 47.38 24.62
N ALA A 9 10.93 46.28 25.38
CA ALA A 9 10.93 46.15 26.84
C ALA A 9 11.25 44.70 27.34
N SER A 10 11.56 44.62 28.64
CA SER A 10 11.72 43.46 29.55
C SER A 10 10.62 42.37 29.42
N VAL A 11 10.74 41.13 29.92
CA VAL A 11 11.26 40.66 31.23
C VAL A 11 11.82 39.22 31.14
N LEU A 12 12.94 38.93 31.80
CA LEU A 12 13.34 37.57 32.19
C LEU A 12 12.79 37.26 33.59
N LEU A 13 12.28 36.04 33.80
CA LEU A 13 12.17 35.43 35.13
C LEU A 13 12.78 34.02 35.05
N LEU A 14 13.79 33.80 35.90
CA LEU A 14 14.54 32.57 36.01
C LEU A 14 14.14 31.89 37.33
N SER A 15 13.74 30.62 37.31
CA SER A 15 13.53 29.83 38.52
C SER A 15 13.99 28.39 38.30
N THR A 16 15.21 28.09 38.75
CA THR A 16 15.79 26.75 38.77
C THR A 16 15.48 26.04 40.09
N VAL A 17 14.95 24.82 40.03
CA VAL A 17 15.06 23.82 41.09
C VAL A 17 15.33 22.46 40.42
N LEU A 18 16.45 21.82 40.74
CA LEU A 18 16.70 20.41 40.40
C LEU A 18 15.97 19.50 41.40
N THR A 19 15.61 18.28 41.00
CA THR A 19 16.13 17.01 41.59
C THR A 19 15.55 15.76 40.91
N ALA A 20 16.46 14.95 40.35
CA ALA A 20 16.50 13.49 40.19
C ALA A 20 15.28 12.63 39.74
N CYS A 21 15.56 11.85 38.68
CA CYS A 21 15.33 10.40 38.53
C CYS A 21 13.93 9.79 38.77
N GLY A 22 13.30 9.36 37.68
CA GLY A 22 12.32 8.28 37.65
C GLY A 22 12.42 7.53 36.30
N SER A 23 12.60 6.21 36.33
CA SER A 23 12.79 5.39 35.12
C SER A 23 11.51 5.34 34.28
N SER A 24 11.57 5.73 33.01
CA SER A 24 10.51 5.47 32.04
C SER A 24 10.74 4.11 31.38
N ASN A 25 10.04 3.09 31.89
CA ASN A 25 9.92 1.81 31.23
C ASN A 25 9.04 2.02 29.98
N GLY A 26 9.63 2.02 28.79
CA GLY A 26 8.90 2.18 27.53
C GLY A 26 8.08 0.92 27.24
N GLY A 27 6.83 0.89 27.72
CA GLY A 27 5.86 -0.13 27.36
C GLY A 27 5.16 0.22 26.05
N ALA A 28 4.92 -0.77 25.19
CA ALA A 28 4.15 -0.61 23.97
C ALA A 28 2.73 -0.12 24.28
N THR A 29 2.21 0.80 23.46
CA THR A 29 0.80 1.20 23.48
C THR A 29 -0.04 0.16 22.74
N ILE A 30 -0.67 -0.72 23.51
CA ILE A 30 -1.84 -1.48 23.08
C ILE A 30 -3.05 -0.59 23.38
N GLU A 31 -3.77 -0.13 22.35
CA GLU A 31 -4.97 0.68 22.54
C GLU A 31 -6.20 -0.23 22.64
N THR A 32 -6.95 -0.10 23.74
CA THR A 32 -8.31 -0.65 23.90
C THR A 32 -9.26 0.54 24.06
N VAL A 33 -10.27 0.64 23.19
CA VAL A 33 -11.16 1.82 23.19
C VAL A 33 -12.31 1.59 24.16
N ALA A 34 -12.47 2.49 25.13
CA ALA A 34 -13.46 2.30 26.18
C ALA A 34 -14.91 2.47 25.68
N LYS A 35 -15.73 1.43 25.84
CA LYS A 35 -17.20 1.48 25.68
C LYS A 35 -17.81 2.63 26.48
N THR A 36 -18.61 3.47 25.81
CA THR A 36 -19.49 4.44 26.48
C THR A 36 -20.93 3.91 26.45
N GLU A 37 -21.47 3.52 27.61
CA GLU A 37 -22.86 3.12 27.74
C GLU A 37 -23.81 4.34 27.79
N ALA A 38 -24.92 4.25 27.06
CA ALA A 38 -26.11 5.07 27.30
C ALA A 38 -27.38 4.23 27.10
N ALA A 39 -28.30 4.27 28.07
CA ALA A 39 -29.42 3.34 28.16
C ALA A 39 -30.70 3.79 27.41
N THR A 40 -31.57 2.80 27.20
CA THR A 40 -32.77 2.74 26.34
C THR A 40 -34.04 3.45 26.83
N GLU A 41 -34.93 3.84 25.88
CA GLU A 41 -36.38 3.52 25.88
C GLU A 41 -36.97 3.64 24.44
N ALA A 42 -38.22 3.20 24.20
CA ALA A 42 -38.46 1.96 23.44
C ALA A 42 -39.91 1.87 22.85
N ALA A 43 -40.09 1.91 21.50
CA ALA A 43 -41.43 1.76 20.89
C ALA A 43 -41.49 1.09 19.48
N LYS A 44 -41.81 -0.21 19.52
CA LYS A 44 -42.37 -1.20 18.58
C LYS A 44 -42.88 -0.91 17.14
N ASP A 45 -42.78 -2.00 16.35
CA ASP A 45 -43.55 -2.46 15.16
C ASP A 45 -43.40 -1.60 13.87
N ASP A 46 -43.28 -2.18 12.65
CA ASP A 46 -43.90 -3.41 12.13
C ASP A 46 -42.98 -4.23 11.17
N LYS A 47 -43.52 -5.31 10.59
CA LYS A 47 -42.86 -6.51 10.02
C LYS A 47 -42.08 -6.43 8.69
N ALA A 48 -41.09 -7.33 8.63
CA ALA A 48 -40.71 -8.28 7.57
C ALA A 48 -40.42 -7.80 6.12
N GLU A 49 -39.16 -8.01 5.68
CA GLU A 49 -38.77 -8.69 4.41
C GLU A 49 -37.23 -8.71 4.23
N THR A 50 -36.47 -9.56 4.97
CA THR A 50 -35.05 -9.86 4.62
C THR A 50 -34.47 -11.15 5.25
N GLU A 51 -35.18 -12.28 5.23
CA GLU A 51 -34.59 -13.59 5.61
C GLU A 51 -33.83 -14.22 4.42
N ALA A 52 -32.65 -13.68 4.08
CA ALA A 52 -31.73 -14.30 3.10
C ALA A 52 -30.26 -13.76 3.14
N ALA A 53 -29.74 -13.30 4.28
CA ALA A 53 -28.32 -12.90 4.42
C ALA A 53 -27.89 -12.79 5.90
N THR A 54 -28.04 -13.85 6.70
CA THR A 54 -27.59 -13.82 8.13
C THR A 54 -27.26 -15.21 8.70
N GLU A 55 -26.59 -16.05 7.90
CA GLU A 55 -25.82 -17.21 8.39
C GLU A 55 -24.37 -17.09 7.90
N ALA A 56 -23.74 -15.95 8.19
CA ALA A 56 -22.31 -15.97 8.51
C ALA A 56 -22.23 -16.47 9.96
N ALA A 57 -21.55 -17.59 10.19
CA ALA A 57 -21.57 -18.25 11.49
C ALA A 57 -21.02 -17.33 12.59
N GLU A 58 -21.67 -17.32 13.76
CA GLU A 58 -20.99 -17.06 15.03
C GLU A 58 -19.98 -18.21 15.25
N ALA A 59 -18.83 -18.11 14.58
CA ALA A 59 -17.66 -18.89 14.89
C ALA A 59 -17.08 -18.37 16.21
N ASP A 60 -17.59 -18.93 17.31
CA ASP A 60 -16.99 -18.89 18.65
C ASP A 60 -15.54 -19.41 18.53
N SER A 61 -14.60 -18.49 18.33
CA SER A 61 -13.23 -18.81 17.90
C SER A 61 -12.25 -18.66 19.06
N ASP A 62 -11.72 -19.78 19.54
CA ASP A 62 -10.68 -19.89 20.57
C ASP A 62 -9.29 -19.35 20.12
N TYR A 63 -9.22 -18.26 19.34
CA TYR A 63 -7.96 -17.71 18.84
C TYR A 63 -7.97 -16.22 18.48
N HIS A 64 -6.78 -15.61 18.53
CA HIS A 64 -6.53 -14.23 18.14
C HIS A 64 -5.67 -14.10 16.87
N ILE A 65 -5.86 -12.99 16.16
CA ILE A 65 -5.04 -12.56 15.01
C ILE A 65 -4.40 -11.21 15.33
N GLY A 66 -3.08 -11.12 15.21
CA GLY A 66 -2.32 -9.88 15.32
C GLY A 66 -2.11 -9.23 13.95
N ILE A 67 -2.35 -7.93 13.83
CA ILE A 67 -2.01 -7.14 12.64
C ILE A 67 -1.10 -5.97 13.06
N VAL A 68 0.08 -5.88 12.46
CA VAL A 68 1.06 -4.83 12.71
C VAL A 68 1.17 -3.93 11.49
N THR A 69 1.05 -2.62 11.69
CA THR A 69 1.22 -1.60 10.65
C THR A 69 2.02 -0.40 11.18
N GLY A 70 2.40 0.53 10.31
CA GLY A 70 2.86 1.85 10.72
C GLY A 70 1.73 2.69 11.33
N SER A 71 2.07 3.86 11.86
CA SER A 71 1.07 4.81 12.35
C SER A 71 0.23 5.38 11.21
N VAL A 72 -0.95 5.92 11.53
CA VAL A 72 -1.80 6.66 10.56
C VAL A 72 -1.02 7.78 9.85
N SER A 73 0.01 8.36 10.49
CA SER A 73 0.82 9.43 9.89
C SER A 73 1.80 8.96 8.81
N GLN A 74 2.16 7.67 8.79
CA GLN A 74 3.09 7.08 7.82
C GLN A 74 2.36 6.17 6.80
N SER A 75 1.31 5.49 7.24
CA SER A 75 0.63 4.43 6.50
C SER A 75 -0.87 4.38 6.86
N GLU A 76 -1.62 5.44 6.54
CA GLU A 76 -3.05 5.50 6.85
C GLU A 76 -3.82 4.33 6.23
N ASP A 77 -3.68 4.07 4.93
CA ASP A 77 -4.40 3.01 4.22
C ASP A 77 -4.23 1.64 4.89
N ASP A 78 -2.98 1.27 5.23
CA ASP A 78 -2.64 0.02 5.91
C ASP A 78 -3.36 -0.10 7.26
N ARG A 79 -3.37 1.00 8.03
CA ARG A 79 -4.06 1.06 9.32
C ARG A 79 -5.58 0.96 9.12
N ARG A 80 -6.16 1.65 8.13
CA ARG A 80 -7.60 1.53 7.81
C ARG A 80 -7.99 0.12 7.40
N GLY A 81 -7.12 -0.62 6.70
CA GLY A 81 -7.34 -2.03 6.38
C GLY A 81 -7.39 -2.91 7.63
N ALA A 82 -6.43 -2.71 8.55
CA ALA A 82 -6.38 -3.43 9.81
C ALA A 82 -7.58 -3.10 10.72
N GLU A 83 -7.96 -1.82 10.80
CA GLU A 83 -9.17 -1.34 11.50
C GLU A 83 -10.46 -1.91 10.89
N ALA A 84 -10.56 -2.01 9.56
CA ALA A 84 -11.72 -2.60 8.88
C ALA A 84 -11.86 -4.10 9.18
N PHE A 85 -10.74 -4.83 9.23
CA PHE A 85 -10.73 -6.24 9.64
C PHE A 85 -11.15 -6.39 11.12
N GLN A 86 -10.59 -5.59 12.02
CA GLN A 86 -10.97 -5.57 13.44
C GLN A 86 -12.45 -5.17 13.63
N ALA A 87 -12.97 -4.20 12.90
CA ALA A 87 -14.36 -3.78 12.98
C ALA A 87 -15.35 -4.89 12.55
N LYS A 88 -14.91 -5.79 11.67
CA LYS A 88 -15.71 -6.94 11.20
C LYS A 88 -15.67 -8.13 12.15
N TYR A 89 -14.53 -8.39 12.80
CA TYR A 89 -14.30 -9.61 13.61
C TYR A 89 -14.18 -9.38 15.12
N GLY A 90 -14.12 -8.12 15.58
CA GLY A 90 -14.11 -7.71 16.98
C GLY A 90 -12.71 -7.47 17.57
N GLU A 91 -12.61 -6.47 18.45
CA GLU A 91 -11.39 -6.18 19.25
C GLU A 91 -10.96 -7.38 20.11
N ASP A 92 -11.91 -8.21 20.55
CA ASP A 92 -11.65 -9.42 21.33
C ASP A 92 -10.95 -10.53 20.49
N ARG A 93 -10.99 -10.47 19.15
CA ARG A 93 -10.36 -11.46 18.24
C ARG A 93 -9.15 -10.90 17.48
N VAL A 94 -9.12 -9.58 17.24
CA VAL A 94 -8.13 -8.93 16.39
C VAL A 94 -7.35 -7.89 17.18
N ILE A 95 -6.05 -8.14 17.35
CA ILE A 95 -5.13 -7.27 18.09
C ILE A 95 -4.34 -6.43 17.09
N LEU A 96 -4.48 -5.10 17.17
CA LEU A 96 -3.74 -4.17 16.34
C LEU A 96 -2.49 -3.66 17.07
N ALA A 97 -1.35 -3.65 16.38
CA ALA A 97 -0.09 -3.12 16.87
C ALA A 97 0.50 -2.07 15.92
N THR A 98 1.26 -1.13 16.48
CA THR A 98 1.90 -0.04 15.73
C THR A 98 3.41 -0.11 15.92
N TYR A 99 4.18 -0.29 14.84
CA TYR A 99 5.63 -0.14 14.91
C TYR A 99 6.04 1.35 14.97
N PRO A 100 7.24 1.69 15.50
CA PRO A 100 7.68 3.09 15.58
C PRO A 100 7.87 3.74 14.21
N ASP A 101 7.47 5.00 14.05
CA ASP A 101 7.70 5.76 12.80
C ASP A 101 9.20 5.83 12.44
N ASN A 102 10.08 5.84 13.45
CA ASN A 102 11.54 5.84 13.29
C ASN A 102 12.14 4.42 13.41
N PHE A 103 11.47 3.41 12.86
CA PHE A 103 11.83 1.99 12.94
C PHE A 103 13.31 1.67 12.60
N THR A 104 13.94 2.46 11.75
CA THR A 104 15.36 2.28 11.38
C THR A 104 16.32 2.58 12.53
N GLU A 105 16.02 3.57 13.37
CA GLU A 105 16.79 3.85 14.59
C GLU A 105 16.25 3.05 15.80
N GLU A 106 14.97 2.67 15.77
CA GLU A 106 14.25 1.93 16.81
C GLU A 106 14.06 0.44 16.47
N LEU A 107 15.08 -0.19 15.91
CA LEU A 107 15.04 -1.58 15.43
C LEU A 107 14.63 -2.58 16.53
N GLU A 108 15.20 -2.47 17.74
CA GLU A 108 14.84 -3.34 18.86
C GLU A 108 13.38 -3.15 19.27
N THR A 109 12.88 -1.91 19.33
CA THR A 109 11.48 -1.61 19.62
C THR A 109 10.57 -2.23 18.56
N THR A 110 10.96 -2.15 17.28
CA THR A 110 10.24 -2.76 16.15
C THR A 110 10.14 -4.27 16.30
N VAL A 111 11.27 -4.94 16.57
CA VAL A 111 11.32 -6.40 16.79
C VAL A 111 10.42 -6.79 17.97
N GLN A 112 10.56 -6.12 19.13
CA GLN A 112 9.76 -6.46 20.31
C GLN A 112 8.27 -6.17 20.14
N THR A 113 7.87 -5.12 19.41
CA THR A 113 6.46 -4.86 19.10
C THR A 113 5.80 -6.04 18.38
N ILE A 114 6.50 -6.66 17.43
CA ILE A 114 6.00 -7.83 16.69
C ILE A 114 6.08 -9.09 17.57
N VAL A 115 7.22 -9.31 18.24
CA VAL A 115 7.47 -10.51 19.07
C VAL A 115 6.50 -10.62 20.26
N ASN A 116 6.16 -9.51 20.92
CA ASN A 116 5.28 -9.52 22.10
C ASN A 116 3.86 -10.03 21.80
N LEU A 117 3.40 -9.99 20.53
CA LEU A 117 2.12 -10.59 20.14
C LEU A 117 2.11 -12.12 20.32
N SER A 118 3.27 -12.78 20.33
CA SER A 118 3.37 -14.24 20.52
C SER A 118 3.33 -14.69 21.99
N ASP A 119 3.38 -13.75 22.94
CA ASP A 119 3.21 -14.03 24.37
C ASP A 119 1.73 -14.32 24.73
N ASP A 120 0.81 -13.92 23.85
CA ASP A 120 -0.60 -14.28 23.90
C ASP A 120 -0.79 -15.78 23.55
N PRO A 121 -1.36 -16.60 24.47
CA PRO A 121 -1.53 -18.03 24.27
C PRO A 121 -2.54 -18.40 23.17
N GLU A 122 -3.47 -17.50 22.87
CA GLU A 122 -4.58 -17.68 21.91
C GLU A 122 -4.20 -17.13 20.52
N MET A 123 -3.11 -16.38 20.39
CA MET A 123 -2.55 -15.94 19.11
C MET A 123 -2.28 -17.12 18.15
N LYS A 124 -2.79 -17.01 16.90
CA LYS A 124 -2.59 -18.00 15.82
C LYS A 124 -2.05 -17.43 14.52
N ALA A 125 -2.19 -16.14 14.25
CA ALA A 125 -1.55 -15.50 13.11
C ALA A 125 -1.04 -14.10 13.46
N ILE A 126 0.13 -13.74 12.94
CA ILE A 126 0.69 -12.39 13.01
C ILE A 126 0.98 -11.93 11.59
N ILE A 127 0.25 -10.90 11.15
CA ILE A 127 0.42 -10.24 9.86
C ILE A 127 1.18 -8.94 10.10
N VAL A 128 2.25 -8.69 9.35
CA VAL A 128 2.98 -7.42 9.37
C VAL A 128 2.88 -6.82 7.97
N ASN A 129 2.13 -5.73 7.81
CA ASN A 129 2.09 -4.96 6.56
C ASN A 129 3.19 -3.89 6.58
N GLN A 130 3.74 -3.57 5.40
CA GLN A 130 5.03 -2.87 5.23
C GLN A 130 6.08 -3.58 6.10
N ALA A 131 6.37 -4.85 5.80
CA ALA A 131 7.28 -5.68 6.59
C ALA A 131 8.72 -5.13 6.57
N ILE A 132 8.94 -4.15 7.46
CA ILE A 132 10.11 -3.30 7.65
C ILE A 132 11.30 -4.05 8.25
N PRO A 133 12.53 -3.49 8.15
CA PRO A 133 13.72 -4.02 8.79
C PRO A 133 13.48 -4.46 10.24
N GLY A 134 13.80 -5.72 10.53
CA GLY A 134 13.54 -6.37 11.82
C GLY A 134 12.36 -7.33 11.82
N THR A 135 11.48 -7.31 10.81
CA THR A 135 10.36 -8.26 10.69
C THR A 135 10.86 -9.70 10.58
N THR A 136 11.89 -9.95 9.78
CA THR A 136 12.53 -11.27 9.63
C THR A 136 13.05 -11.81 10.97
N GLU A 137 13.69 -10.96 11.78
CA GLU A 137 14.22 -11.36 13.09
C GLU A 137 13.10 -11.59 14.11
N ALA A 138 12.06 -10.75 14.10
CA ALA A 138 10.87 -10.96 14.93
C ALA A 138 10.20 -12.31 14.62
N PHE A 139 10.01 -12.63 13.34
CA PHE A 139 9.45 -13.91 12.91
C PHE A 139 10.34 -15.09 13.34
N ARG A 140 11.67 -15.01 13.20
CA ARG A 140 12.59 -16.05 13.73
C ARG A 140 12.38 -16.30 15.22
N GLN A 141 12.32 -15.25 16.04
CA GLN A 141 12.09 -15.37 17.48
C GLN A 141 10.70 -15.90 17.83
N ILE A 142 9.67 -15.56 17.05
CA ILE A 142 8.31 -16.09 17.20
C ILE A 142 8.30 -17.59 16.87
N LYS A 143 8.82 -18.02 15.72
CA LYS A 143 8.82 -19.42 15.29
C LYS A 143 9.68 -20.32 16.20
N GLU A 144 10.73 -19.79 16.86
CA GLU A 144 11.49 -20.54 17.87
C GLU A 144 10.64 -20.87 19.12
N ARG A 145 9.80 -19.93 19.60
CA ARG A 145 9.00 -20.10 20.83
C ARG A 145 7.58 -20.64 20.60
N ARG A 146 6.98 -20.31 19.46
CA ARG A 146 5.58 -20.52 19.06
C ARG A 146 5.51 -20.86 17.57
N PRO A 147 6.03 -22.04 17.15
CA PRO A 147 5.99 -22.48 15.75
C PRO A 147 4.57 -22.70 15.21
N ASP A 148 3.55 -22.71 16.09
CA ASP A 148 2.13 -22.81 15.76
C ASP A 148 1.48 -21.49 15.30
N ILE A 149 2.15 -20.35 15.43
CA ILE A 149 1.69 -19.08 14.90
C ILE A 149 2.08 -18.98 13.41
N ILE A 150 1.13 -18.61 12.55
CA ILE A 150 1.37 -18.27 11.15
C ILE A 150 1.92 -16.84 11.07
N CYS A 151 3.13 -16.67 10.56
CA CYS A 151 3.76 -15.37 10.36
C CYS A 151 3.67 -14.96 8.88
N ILE A 152 2.98 -13.85 8.60
CA ILE A 152 2.76 -13.36 7.23
C ILE A 152 3.37 -11.97 7.07
N ALA A 153 4.22 -11.80 6.05
CA ALA A 153 4.78 -10.51 5.65
C ALA A 153 4.00 -9.94 4.45
N GLY A 154 3.34 -8.80 4.64
CA GLY A 154 2.78 -7.96 3.58
C GLY A 154 3.75 -6.83 3.23
N GLU A 155 3.97 -6.62 1.93
CA GLU A 155 4.88 -5.64 1.35
C GLU A 155 6.24 -5.55 2.06
N SER A 156 7.09 -6.56 1.86
CA SER A 156 8.41 -6.57 2.50
C SER A 156 9.35 -5.49 1.98
N HIS A 157 10.01 -4.82 2.93
CA HIS A 157 11.14 -3.92 2.72
C HIS A 157 12.50 -4.61 3.00
N GLU A 158 12.50 -5.89 3.34
CA GLU A 158 13.69 -6.73 3.47
C GLU A 158 13.87 -7.55 2.17
N ASP A 159 14.99 -8.28 2.03
CA ASP A 159 15.22 -9.14 0.86
C ASP A 159 14.22 -10.30 0.84
N LEU A 160 13.54 -10.53 -0.29
CA LEU A 160 12.44 -11.51 -0.38
C LEU A 160 12.87 -12.94 0.00
N PRO A 161 14.00 -13.48 -0.49
CA PRO A 161 14.58 -14.73 0.02
C PRO A 161 14.88 -14.74 1.53
N GLU A 162 15.38 -13.64 2.09
CA GLU A 162 15.73 -13.54 3.52
C GLU A 162 14.49 -13.57 4.41
N ILE A 163 13.47 -12.74 4.13
CA ILE A 163 12.23 -12.74 4.91
C ILE A 163 11.40 -14.02 4.68
N GLY A 164 11.39 -14.54 3.46
CA GLY A 164 10.77 -15.82 3.11
C GLY A 164 11.41 -17.03 3.82
N SER A 165 12.61 -16.88 4.40
CA SER A 165 13.23 -17.91 5.26
C SER A 165 12.64 -17.97 6.68
N ALA A 166 11.88 -16.95 7.09
CA ALA A 166 11.33 -16.79 8.44
C ALA A 166 9.79 -16.70 8.48
N ALA A 167 9.17 -16.17 7.43
CA ALA A 167 7.72 -16.10 7.26
C ALA A 167 7.14 -17.42 6.74
N ASP A 168 5.90 -17.74 7.12
CA ASP A 168 5.13 -18.84 6.51
C ASP A 168 4.49 -18.40 5.17
N LEU A 169 4.25 -17.10 4.98
CA LEU A 169 3.82 -16.48 3.71
C LEU A 169 4.39 -15.06 3.56
N VAL A 170 4.77 -14.68 2.34
CA VAL A 170 5.17 -13.32 1.96
C VAL A 170 4.34 -12.89 0.74
N CYS A 171 3.75 -11.70 0.79
CA CYS A 171 2.99 -11.11 -0.31
C CYS A 171 3.45 -9.66 -0.59
N ASN A 172 3.97 -9.40 -1.79
CA ASN A 172 4.39 -8.07 -2.25
C ASN A 172 3.63 -7.65 -3.52
N ASN A 173 3.69 -6.37 -3.87
CA ASN A 173 3.14 -5.87 -5.12
C ASN A 173 3.86 -6.49 -6.33
N ASP A 174 3.14 -6.82 -7.41
CA ASP A 174 3.78 -7.52 -8.53
C ASP A 174 4.58 -6.61 -9.46
N PHE A 175 5.77 -6.21 -9.02
CA PHE A 175 6.74 -5.47 -9.83
C PHE A 175 7.25 -6.23 -11.07
N VAL A 176 6.92 -7.52 -11.25
CA VAL A 176 7.30 -8.34 -12.40
C VAL A 176 6.18 -8.35 -13.44
N ALA A 177 5.01 -8.92 -13.11
CA ALA A 177 3.86 -8.97 -14.01
C ALA A 177 3.38 -7.57 -14.40
N ARG A 178 3.29 -6.63 -13.45
CA ARG A 178 2.87 -5.25 -13.75
C ARG A 178 3.82 -4.54 -14.72
N GLY A 179 5.10 -4.92 -14.75
CA GLY A 179 6.04 -4.44 -15.76
C GLY A 179 5.59 -4.73 -17.20
N TYR A 180 4.84 -5.81 -17.43
CA TYR A 180 4.20 -6.13 -18.71
C TYR A 180 2.77 -5.57 -18.78
N LEU A 181 1.96 -5.79 -17.74
CA LEU A 181 0.53 -5.42 -17.74
C LEU A 181 0.31 -3.91 -17.89
N ILE A 182 1.13 -3.06 -17.26
CA ILE A 182 1.07 -1.60 -17.40
C ILE A 182 1.27 -1.18 -18.86
N ILE A 183 2.22 -1.80 -19.57
CA ILE A 183 2.50 -1.50 -20.97
C ILE A 183 1.40 -2.04 -21.87
N ARG A 184 0.87 -3.23 -21.60
CA ARG A 184 -0.29 -3.80 -22.31
C ARG A 184 -1.50 -2.85 -22.20
N THR A 185 -1.82 -2.39 -21.00
CA THR A 185 -2.91 -1.42 -20.76
C THR A 185 -2.65 -0.09 -21.49
N ALA A 186 -1.43 0.44 -21.45
CA ALA A 186 -1.08 1.65 -22.22
C ALA A 186 -1.30 1.46 -23.73
N HIS A 187 -0.87 0.31 -24.28
CA HIS A 187 -1.07 -0.03 -25.69
C HIS A 187 -2.56 -0.17 -26.06
N GLU A 188 -3.36 -0.86 -25.23
CA GLU A 188 -4.81 -1.04 -25.42
C GLU A 188 -5.58 0.29 -25.36
N LEU A 189 -5.09 1.27 -24.61
CA LEU A 189 -5.62 2.64 -24.58
C LEU A 189 -5.11 3.53 -25.74
N GLY A 190 -4.25 2.99 -26.60
CA GLY A 190 -3.75 3.66 -27.81
C GLY A 190 -2.49 4.51 -27.61
N CYS A 191 -1.74 4.30 -26.53
CA CYS A 191 -0.44 4.95 -26.36
C CYS A 191 0.59 4.38 -27.35
N ASP A 192 1.43 5.25 -27.93
CA ASP A 192 2.56 4.87 -28.79
C ASP A 192 3.92 5.00 -28.09
N THR A 193 3.94 5.63 -26.91
CA THR A 193 5.15 5.96 -26.16
C THR A 193 4.92 5.75 -24.66
N PHE A 194 5.94 5.24 -23.96
CA PHE A 194 5.95 5.07 -22.51
C PHE A 194 7.16 5.78 -21.91
N VAL A 195 6.92 6.73 -21.01
CA VAL A 195 7.91 7.60 -20.38
C VAL A 195 8.08 7.19 -18.92
N HIS A 196 9.21 6.53 -18.63
CA HIS A 196 9.55 6.04 -17.31
C HIS A 196 10.47 7.04 -16.58
N ILE A 197 9.94 7.67 -15.53
CA ILE A 197 10.58 8.74 -14.76
C ILE A 197 11.17 8.15 -13.48
N SER A 198 12.50 8.24 -13.31
CA SER A 198 13.18 7.64 -12.15
C SER A 198 14.53 8.31 -11.83
N PHE A 199 15.28 7.75 -10.89
CA PHE A 199 16.56 8.28 -10.42
C PHE A 199 17.50 7.17 -9.92
N PRO A 200 18.83 7.43 -9.80
CA PRO A 200 19.83 6.37 -9.61
C PRO A 200 19.62 5.47 -8.39
N ARG A 201 19.08 5.98 -7.28
CA ARG A 201 18.79 5.16 -6.09
C ARG A 201 17.72 4.11 -6.36
N HIS A 202 16.57 4.48 -6.94
CA HIS A 202 15.52 3.51 -7.28
C HIS A 202 16.02 2.53 -8.34
N LEU A 203 16.74 3.02 -9.36
CA LEU A 203 17.35 2.15 -10.39
C LEU A 203 18.47 1.23 -9.89
N SER A 204 18.89 1.34 -8.62
CA SER A 204 19.83 0.41 -7.97
C SER A 204 19.14 -0.78 -7.29
N TYR A 205 17.81 -0.74 -7.12
CA TYR A 205 17.03 -1.84 -6.55
C TYR A 205 16.72 -2.89 -7.63
N GLU A 206 16.79 -4.19 -7.29
CA GLU A 206 16.46 -5.27 -8.23
C GLU A 206 15.03 -5.13 -8.76
N THR A 207 14.07 -4.92 -7.86
CA THR A 207 12.64 -4.85 -8.19
C THR A 207 12.32 -3.75 -9.22
N MET A 208 13.01 -2.61 -9.13
CA MET A 208 12.82 -1.45 -10.02
C MET A 208 13.58 -1.60 -11.34
N SER A 209 14.85 -2.01 -11.28
CA SER A 209 15.67 -2.21 -12.49
C SER A 209 15.12 -3.34 -13.36
N ARG A 210 14.64 -4.42 -12.73
CA ARG A 210 13.91 -5.53 -13.38
C ARG A 210 12.62 -5.08 -14.04
N ARG A 211 11.80 -4.27 -13.35
CA ARG A 211 10.57 -3.71 -13.93
C ARG A 211 10.87 -2.85 -15.15
N VAL A 212 11.92 -2.02 -15.11
CA VAL A 212 12.39 -1.24 -16.27
C VAL A 212 12.76 -2.14 -17.44
N ALA A 213 13.48 -3.24 -17.20
CA ALA A 213 13.85 -4.20 -18.24
C ALA A 213 12.60 -4.87 -18.86
N ILE A 214 11.63 -5.27 -18.03
CA ILE A 214 10.36 -5.86 -18.46
C ILE A 214 9.54 -4.84 -19.27
N MET A 215 9.34 -3.62 -18.75
CA MET A 215 8.60 -2.55 -19.44
C MET A 215 9.21 -2.21 -20.80
N LYS A 216 10.54 -2.13 -20.88
CA LYS A 216 11.24 -1.90 -22.15
C LYS A 216 11.03 -3.03 -23.15
N ALA A 217 11.11 -4.29 -22.69
CA ALA A 217 10.89 -5.47 -23.52
C ALA A 217 9.42 -5.67 -23.92
N ALA A 218 8.47 -5.18 -23.11
CA ALA A 218 7.05 -5.11 -23.46
C ALA A 218 6.78 -4.00 -24.49
N CYS A 219 7.38 -2.82 -24.34
CA CYS A 219 7.27 -1.76 -25.35
C CYS A 219 7.81 -2.21 -26.72
N GLU A 220 8.93 -2.94 -26.76
CA GLU A 220 9.46 -3.52 -28.01
C GLU A 220 8.48 -4.52 -28.65
N GLU A 221 7.78 -5.34 -27.85
CA GLU A 221 6.77 -6.28 -28.34
C GLU A 221 5.51 -5.58 -28.88
N PHE A 222 5.02 -4.56 -28.18
CA PHE A 222 3.84 -3.79 -28.57
C PHE A 222 4.13 -2.69 -29.63
N GLY A 223 5.39 -2.54 -30.05
CA GLY A 223 5.81 -1.52 -31.02
C GLY A 223 5.77 -0.08 -30.48
N MET A 224 5.85 0.10 -29.16
CA MET A 224 5.86 1.39 -28.47
C MET A 224 7.28 1.90 -28.25
N ASN A 225 7.44 3.23 -28.22
CA ASN A 225 8.70 3.85 -27.82
C ASN A 225 8.86 3.78 -26.29
N PHE A 226 9.91 3.15 -25.78
CA PHE A 226 10.28 3.25 -24.36
C PHE A 226 11.30 4.37 -24.15
N VAL A 227 11.01 5.30 -23.24
CA VAL A 227 11.90 6.43 -22.93
C VAL A 227 12.12 6.55 -21.43
N MET A 228 13.37 6.81 -21.04
CA MET A 228 13.75 7.11 -19.66
C MET A 228 13.89 8.62 -19.49
N GLU A 229 13.26 9.18 -18.47
CA GLU A 229 13.52 10.54 -17.99
C GLU A 229 14.05 10.49 -16.55
N SER A 230 14.93 11.44 -16.21
CA SER A 230 15.49 11.53 -14.86
C SER A 230 14.71 12.52 -14.03
N ALA A 231 14.39 12.15 -12.80
CA ALA A 231 13.92 13.06 -11.77
C ALA A 231 14.99 13.24 -10.66
N PRO A 232 14.89 14.27 -9.82
CA PRO A 232 15.65 14.36 -8.58
C PRO A 232 15.11 13.37 -7.53
N ASP A 233 16.02 12.79 -6.75
CA ASP A 233 15.69 11.95 -5.61
C ASP A 233 15.23 12.81 -4.41
N PRO A 234 13.99 12.67 -3.92
CA PRO A 234 13.44 13.51 -2.86
C PRO A 234 14.14 13.35 -1.50
N THR A 235 14.98 12.31 -1.31
CA THR A 235 15.77 12.13 -0.07
C THR A 235 17.11 12.85 -0.09
N THR A 236 17.43 13.60 -1.16
CA THR A 236 18.65 14.43 -1.26
C THR A 236 18.39 15.88 -0.86
N ASP A 237 19.41 16.74 -0.90
CA ASP A 237 19.33 18.17 -0.51
C ASP A 237 18.24 18.99 -1.23
N VAL A 238 17.69 18.48 -2.34
CA VAL A 238 16.53 19.08 -3.04
C VAL A 238 15.22 18.94 -2.26
N GLY A 239 15.09 17.90 -1.43
CA GLY A 239 13.89 17.52 -0.68
C GLY A 239 12.67 17.18 -1.56
N VAL A 240 11.59 16.74 -0.90
CA VAL A 240 10.27 16.56 -1.52
C VAL A 240 9.80 17.81 -2.29
N PRO A 241 9.89 19.05 -1.76
CA PRO A 241 9.41 20.23 -2.49
C PRO A 241 10.20 20.53 -3.77
N GLY A 242 11.53 20.36 -3.76
CA GLY A 242 12.35 20.54 -4.96
C GLY A 242 12.10 19.45 -5.99
N ALA A 243 11.85 18.21 -5.53
CA ALA A 243 11.48 17.12 -6.41
C ALA A 243 10.09 17.30 -7.05
N GLN A 244 9.11 17.77 -6.29
CA GLN A 244 7.78 18.09 -6.80
C GLN A 244 7.80 19.24 -7.81
N ALA A 245 8.56 20.30 -7.52
CA ALA A 245 8.73 21.43 -8.42
C ALA A 245 9.37 21.01 -9.75
N TYR A 246 10.37 20.12 -9.72
CA TYR A 246 11.01 19.59 -10.92
C TYR A 246 10.00 18.88 -11.84
N ILE A 247 9.18 17.96 -11.30
CA ILE A 247 8.15 17.26 -12.08
C ILE A 247 7.15 18.27 -12.66
N ALA A 248 6.66 19.21 -11.86
CA ALA A 248 5.70 20.21 -12.31
C ALA A 248 6.24 21.12 -13.44
N GLU A 249 7.55 21.41 -13.45
CA GLU A 249 8.23 22.17 -14.50
C GLU A 249 8.39 21.36 -15.80
N HIS A 250 8.71 20.06 -15.71
CA HIS A 250 9.09 19.25 -16.86
C HIS A 250 7.94 18.50 -17.55
N VAL A 251 6.81 18.24 -16.87
CA VAL A 251 5.67 17.53 -17.51
C VAL A 251 5.15 18.25 -18.78
N PRO A 252 4.99 19.58 -18.82
CA PRO A 252 4.64 20.27 -20.08
C PRO A 252 5.66 20.03 -21.20
N GLU A 253 6.97 20.07 -20.89
CA GLU A 253 8.04 19.82 -21.85
C GLU A 253 8.03 18.37 -22.36
N TRP A 254 7.82 17.40 -21.47
CA TRP A 254 7.71 15.99 -21.84
C TRP A 254 6.47 15.72 -22.70
N VAL A 255 5.32 16.34 -22.41
CA VAL A 255 4.11 16.19 -23.23
C VAL A 255 4.26 16.88 -24.59
N GLU A 256 4.97 18.00 -24.70
CA GLU A 256 5.34 18.60 -26.00
C GLU A 256 6.29 17.69 -26.80
N LYS A 257 7.29 17.10 -26.12
CA LYS A 257 8.36 16.28 -26.72
C LYS A 257 7.89 14.89 -27.18
N TYR A 258 7.02 14.23 -26.40
CA TYR A 258 6.57 12.86 -26.64
C TYR A 258 5.12 12.78 -27.16
N GLY A 259 4.33 13.84 -27.00
CA GLY A 259 2.95 13.91 -27.45
C GLY A 259 1.95 13.31 -26.45
N GLN A 260 0.67 13.64 -26.65
CA GLN A 260 -0.42 13.29 -25.75
C GLN A 260 -0.83 11.80 -25.77
N ASN A 261 -0.33 11.03 -26.74
CA ASN A 261 -0.46 9.56 -26.80
C ASN A 261 0.68 8.84 -26.04
N SER A 262 1.28 9.52 -25.05
CA SER A 262 2.29 8.96 -24.18
C SER A 262 1.71 8.59 -22.82
N ALA A 263 2.05 7.40 -22.31
CA ALA A 263 1.84 7.03 -20.92
C ALA A 263 3.06 7.38 -20.08
N TYR A 264 2.84 7.84 -18.85
CA TYR A 264 3.88 8.29 -17.93
C TYR A 264 3.80 7.53 -16.62
N PHE A 265 4.96 7.16 -16.09
CA PHE A 265 5.09 6.43 -14.84
C PHE A 265 6.29 6.97 -14.06
N CYS A 266 6.10 7.28 -12.77
CA CYS A 266 7.18 7.69 -11.87
C CYS A 266 7.38 6.65 -10.77
N THR A 267 8.64 6.30 -10.47
CA THR A 267 8.98 5.28 -9.47
C THR A 267 8.90 5.77 -8.02
N ASN A 268 8.31 6.94 -7.74
CA ASN A 268 8.28 7.48 -6.37
C ASN A 268 7.05 8.36 -6.14
N ASP A 269 6.39 8.14 -5.00
CA ASP A 269 5.10 8.74 -4.65
C ASP A 269 5.14 10.27 -4.58
N ALA A 270 6.27 10.86 -4.17
CA ALA A 270 6.44 12.31 -4.15
C ALA A 270 6.35 12.95 -5.55
N HIS A 271 6.61 12.18 -6.62
CA HIS A 271 6.47 12.62 -8.01
C HIS A 271 5.05 12.45 -8.55
N THR A 272 4.20 11.60 -7.94
CA THR A 272 2.90 11.21 -8.49
C THR A 272 1.90 12.38 -8.54
N GLU A 273 1.76 13.17 -7.47
CA GLU A 273 0.86 14.33 -7.46
C GLU A 273 1.17 15.37 -8.57
N PRO A 274 2.40 15.92 -8.69
CA PRO A 274 2.71 16.89 -9.74
C PRO A 274 2.65 16.26 -11.14
N LEU A 275 2.94 14.95 -11.28
CA LEU A 275 2.77 14.24 -12.55
C LEU A 275 1.30 14.21 -12.96
N LEU A 276 0.42 13.71 -12.09
CA LEU A 276 -1.03 13.67 -12.32
C LEU A 276 -1.59 15.06 -12.66
N ARG A 277 -1.22 16.08 -11.90
CA ARG A 277 -1.61 17.48 -12.13
C ARG A 277 -1.20 17.95 -13.53
N GLY A 278 0.06 17.76 -13.90
CA GLY A 278 0.58 18.16 -15.20
C GLY A 278 -0.06 17.42 -16.37
N LEU A 279 -0.36 16.12 -16.25
CA LEU A 279 -0.99 15.34 -17.32
C LEU A 279 -2.49 15.66 -17.51
N LEU A 280 -3.18 16.07 -16.44
CA LEU A 280 -4.55 16.58 -16.52
C LEU A 280 -4.59 17.90 -17.29
N GLU A 281 -3.60 18.77 -17.07
CA GLU A 281 -3.50 20.10 -17.70
C GLU A 281 -2.98 20.05 -19.15
N ASN A 282 -2.01 19.17 -19.46
CA ASN A 282 -1.28 19.19 -20.74
C ASN A 282 -1.63 18.03 -21.70
N GLY A 283 -2.23 16.95 -21.19
CA GLY A 283 -2.47 15.70 -21.92
C GLY A 283 -1.49 14.58 -21.53
N GLY A 284 -1.63 13.41 -22.14
CA GLY A 284 -0.92 12.18 -21.74
C GLY A 284 -1.78 11.22 -20.91
N TYR A 285 -1.22 10.06 -20.59
CA TYR A 285 -1.88 8.97 -19.86
C TYR A 285 -1.12 8.65 -18.57
N PHE A 286 -1.86 8.25 -17.54
CA PHE A 286 -1.33 7.71 -16.29
C PHE A 286 -2.05 6.39 -16.04
N ILE A 287 -1.34 5.27 -16.10
CA ILE A 287 -1.97 3.94 -16.08
C ILE A 287 -2.27 3.49 -14.65
N GLU A 288 -1.27 3.55 -13.78
CA GLU A 288 -1.35 3.29 -12.34
C GLU A 288 -0.03 3.76 -11.68
N ALA A 289 -0.06 3.98 -10.36
CA ALA A 289 1.12 4.38 -9.59
C ALA A 289 2.07 3.21 -9.28
N ASP A 290 3.24 3.47 -8.69
CA ASP A 290 4.14 2.41 -8.21
C ASP A 290 3.47 1.54 -7.14
N LEU A 291 2.86 2.19 -6.13
CA LEU A 291 1.92 1.60 -5.17
C LEU A 291 0.51 2.16 -5.46
N PRO A 292 -0.35 1.43 -6.18
CA PRO A 292 -1.66 1.95 -6.59
C PRO A 292 -2.64 2.14 -5.43
N SER A 293 -3.26 3.32 -5.41
CA SER A 293 -4.39 3.69 -4.54
C SER A 293 -5.09 4.90 -5.17
N PRO A 294 -6.43 5.04 -5.09
CA PRO A 294 -7.12 6.26 -5.48
C PRO A 294 -6.70 7.49 -4.64
N LEU A 295 -6.00 7.26 -3.51
CA LEU A 295 -5.44 8.30 -2.65
C LEU A 295 -4.01 8.71 -3.09
N MET A 296 -3.36 7.94 -3.97
CA MET A 296 -1.97 8.18 -4.38
C MET A 296 -1.88 9.38 -5.35
N GLY A 297 -1.61 10.56 -4.79
CA GLY A 297 -1.42 11.82 -5.52
C GLY A 297 -2.70 12.46 -6.10
N TYR A 298 -3.74 11.68 -6.40
CA TYR A 298 -5.01 12.19 -6.93
C TYR A 298 -5.66 13.29 -6.08
N PRO A 299 -5.78 13.18 -4.73
CA PRO A 299 -6.48 14.19 -3.94
C PRO A 299 -5.81 15.57 -4.07
N GLY A 300 -4.49 15.63 -3.97
CA GLY A 300 -3.72 16.87 -4.17
C GLY A 300 -3.77 17.39 -5.60
N ALA A 301 -3.61 16.51 -6.61
CA ALA A 301 -3.65 16.88 -8.04
C ALA A 301 -5.01 17.44 -8.47
N LEU A 302 -6.09 16.90 -7.90
CA LEU A 302 -7.46 17.31 -8.19
C LEU A 302 -7.90 18.50 -7.34
N GLY A 303 -7.40 18.61 -6.10
CA GLY A 303 -7.84 19.60 -5.10
C GLY A 303 -9.02 19.10 -4.25
N LEU A 304 -9.07 17.80 -3.97
CA LEU A 304 -10.16 17.14 -3.25
C LEU A 304 -9.86 17.06 -1.76
N ASP A 305 -10.88 17.36 -0.96
CA ASP A 305 -11.00 16.91 0.43
C ASP A 305 -11.79 15.60 0.43
N LEU A 306 -11.22 14.55 1.03
CA LEU A 306 -11.80 13.21 1.11
C LEU A 306 -12.17 12.79 2.55
N THR A 307 -12.21 13.75 3.48
CA THR A 307 -12.49 13.49 4.90
C THR A 307 -13.85 12.81 5.13
N GLU A 308 -14.86 13.09 4.29
CA GLU A 308 -16.20 12.47 4.38
C GLU A 308 -16.24 11.03 3.83
N GLU A 309 -15.27 10.66 2.99
CA GLU A 309 -15.16 9.35 2.34
C GLU A 309 -14.06 8.46 2.94
N ALA A 310 -13.38 8.90 4.01
CA ALA A 310 -12.24 8.20 4.60
C ALA A 310 -12.55 6.72 4.93
N GLY A 311 -11.73 5.81 4.41
CA GLY A 311 -11.90 4.36 4.54
C GLY A 311 -12.93 3.72 3.58
N ASP A 312 -13.77 4.50 2.90
CA ASP A 312 -14.73 4.01 1.91
C ASP A 312 -14.16 4.15 0.50
N PHE A 313 -13.37 3.17 0.08
CA PHE A 313 -12.72 3.16 -1.24
C PHE A 313 -13.70 3.26 -2.43
N THR A 314 -14.94 2.78 -2.27
CA THR A 314 -15.97 2.95 -3.31
C THR A 314 -16.37 4.42 -3.48
N LYS A 315 -16.62 5.14 -2.37
CA LYS A 315 -16.91 6.59 -2.43
C LYS A 315 -15.69 7.41 -2.85
N ILE A 316 -14.50 7.07 -2.34
CA ILE A 316 -13.23 7.72 -2.72
C ILE A 316 -13.05 7.61 -4.24
N LEU A 317 -13.11 6.39 -4.80
CA LEU A 317 -12.92 6.18 -6.24
C LEU A 317 -13.96 6.95 -7.05
N ALA A 318 -15.24 6.90 -6.69
CA ALA A 318 -16.29 7.62 -7.42
C ALA A 318 -16.09 9.15 -7.43
N LYS A 319 -15.59 9.72 -6.32
CA LYS A 319 -15.29 11.15 -6.19
C LYS A 319 -14.04 11.55 -6.96
N VAL A 320 -12.99 10.73 -6.93
CA VAL A 320 -11.76 10.91 -7.72
C VAL A 320 -12.06 10.79 -9.21
N GLU A 321 -12.79 9.75 -9.63
CA GLU A 321 -13.23 9.54 -11.02
C GLU A 321 -14.03 10.73 -11.55
N SER A 322 -15.04 11.18 -10.80
CA SER A 322 -15.86 12.35 -11.18
C SER A 322 -14.98 13.59 -11.45
N ALA A 323 -14.03 13.88 -10.57
CA ALA A 323 -13.12 15.02 -10.73
C ALA A 323 -12.07 14.82 -11.85
N VAL A 324 -11.65 13.58 -12.14
CA VAL A 324 -10.83 13.24 -13.31
C VAL A 324 -11.62 13.48 -14.60
N VAL A 325 -12.89 13.05 -14.67
CA VAL A 325 -13.77 13.25 -15.82
C VAL A 325 -14.06 14.73 -16.05
N GLU A 326 -14.36 15.50 -14.99
CA GLU A 326 -14.56 16.96 -15.05
C GLU A 326 -13.34 17.71 -15.60
N LYS A 327 -12.13 17.24 -15.31
CA LYS A 327 -10.87 17.78 -15.87
C LYS A 327 -10.50 17.19 -17.25
N GLY A 328 -11.39 16.41 -17.89
CA GLY A 328 -11.15 15.83 -19.22
C GLY A 328 -10.17 14.66 -19.23
N GLY A 329 -9.97 13.99 -18.10
CA GLY A 329 -9.11 12.81 -17.93
C GLY A 329 -9.79 11.47 -18.26
N ALA A 330 -11.06 11.46 -18.63
CA ALA A 330 -11.81 10.24 -18.95
C ALA A 330 -11.06 9.34 -19.95
N GLY A 331 -10.86 8.07 -19.59
CA GLY A 331 -10.15 7.07 -20.38
C GLY A 331 -8.61 7.18 -20.37
N ARG A 332 -8.02 8.14 -19.65
CA ARG A 332 -6.56 8.39 -19.63
C ARG A 332 -5.87 8.16 -18.28
N PHE A 333 -6.63 8.11 -17.20
CA PHE A 333 -6.12 8.04 -15.83
C PHE A 333 -6.62 6.77 -15.15
N GLY A 334 -5.71 6.02 -14.56
CA GLY A 334 -6.02 4.77 -13.88
C GLY A 334 -5.33 4.57 -12.54
N THR A 335 -5.86 3.60 -11.82
CA THR A 335 -5.51 3.26 -10.45
C THR A 335 -5.88 1.79 -10.20
N TRP A 336 -5.57 1.29 -9.01
CA TRP A 336 -6.39 0.22 -8.43
C TRP A 336 -7.58 0.86 -7.70
N ALA A 337 -8.74 0.23 -7.76
CA ALA A 337 -9.99 0.72 -7.18
C ALA A 337 -9.93 0.77 -5.64
N TYR A 338 -9.18 -0.16 -5.06
CA TYR A 338 -8.85 -0.21 -3.63
C TYR A 338 -7.36 0.01 -3.42
N SER A 339 -6.98 0.67 -2.34
CA SER A 339 -5.57 0.80 -1.98
C SER A 339 -4.94 -0.57 -1.76
N TYR A 340 -3.76 -0.76 -2.35
CA TYR A 340 -2.95 -1.95 -2.09
C TYR A 340 -2.68 -2.12 -0.59
N GLY A 341 -2.23 -1.07 0.10
CA GLY A 341 -1.91 -1.11 1.53
C GLY A 341 -3.09 -1.52 2.42
N TYR A 342 -4.26 -0.93 2.18
CA TYR A 342 -5.52 -1.32 2.83
C TYR A 342 -5.84 -2.81 2.62
N THR A 343 -5.75 -3.28 1.37
CA THR A 343 -6.15 -4.65 1.02
C THR A 343 -5.13 -5.68 1.50
N VAL A 344 -3.84 -5.35 1.58
CA VAL A 344 -2.81 -6.21 2.18
C VAL A 344 -3.09 -6.45 3.67
N SER A 345 -3.35 -5.40 4.45
CA SER A 345 -3.68 -5.54 5.88
C SER A 345 -4.91 -6.42 6.11
N ALA A 346 -6.01 -6.14 5.41
CA ALA A 346 -7.28 -6.83 5.64
C ALA A 346 -7.34 -8.21 4.97
N GLY A 347 -6.88 -8.31 3.72
CA GLY A 347 -6.91 -9.53 2.91
C GLY A 347 -5.95 -10.61 3.40
N LEU A 348 -4.75 -10.27 3.88
CA LEU A 348 -3.85 -11.26 4.49
C LEU A 348 -4.35 -11.73 5.86
N ALA A 349 -5.00 -10.86 6.65
CA ALA A 349 -5.64 -11.27 7.89
C ALA A 349 -6.85 -12.20 7.61
N GLN A 350 -7.63 -11.91 6.58
CA GLN A 350 -8.71 -12.78 6.09
C GLN A 350 -8.18 -14.13 5.61
N HIS A 351 -7.08 -14.13 4.84
CA HIS A 351 -6.44 -15.36 4.37
C HIS A 351 -5.94 -16.20 5.53
N ALA A 352 -5.24 -15.60 6.50
CA ALA A 352 -4.78 -16.28 7.70
C ALA A 352 -5.94 -16.93 8.48
N MET A 353 -7.06 -16.20 8.63
CA MET A 353 -8.26 -16.71 9.28
C MET A 353 -8.88 -17.87 8.51
N ASN A 354 -9.01 -17.75 7.18
CA ASN A 354 -9.51 -18.83 6.31
C ASN A 354 -8.64 -20.09 6.39
N VAL A 355 -7.31 -19.94 6.48
CA VAL A 355 -6.36 -21.05 6.67
C VAL A 355 -6.53 -21.72 8.04
N ILE A 356 -6.65 -20.93 9.13
CA ILE A 356 -6.87 -21.46 10.48
C ILE A 356 -8.20 -22.24 10.56
N ASP A 357 -9.24 -21.73 9.91
CA ASP A 357 -10.57 -22.34 9.86
C ASP A 357 -10.66 -23.51 8.86
N GLY A 358 -9.58 -23.82 8.12
CA GLY A 358 -9.50 -24.94 7.18
C GLY A 358 -10.22 -24.73 5.84
N ASN A 359 -10.48 -23.47 5.47
CA ASN A 359 -11.17 -23.05 4.26
C ASN A 359 -10.21 -22.66 3.11
N SER A 360 -8.92 -22.45 3.39
CA SER A 360 -7.91 -22.03 2.42
C SER A 360 -6.57 -22.71 2.65
N GLU A 361 -5.79 -22.88 1.57
CA GLU A 361 -4.39 -23.32 1.62
C GLU A 361 -3.47 -22.10 1.72
N LEU A 362 -2.48 -22.14 2.65
CA LEU A 362 -1.68 -20.94 2.98
C LEU A 362 -0.91 -20.36 1.80
N THR A 363 -0.41 -21.22 0.91
CA THR A 363 0.43 -20.86 -0.24
C THR A 363 -0.29 -21.15 -1.56
N ASP A 364 -1.55 -20.76 -1.67
CA ASP A 364 -2.34 -20.81 -2.90
C ASP A 364 -2.80 -19.41 -3.32
N ILE A 365 -2.54 -19.04 -4.58
CA ILE A 365 -2.80 -17.70 -5.08
C ILE A 365 -4.29 -17.41 -5.30
N ASP A 366 -5.10 -18.43 -5.63
CA ASP A 366 -6.54 -18.26 -5.81
C ASP A 366 -7.19 -18.00 -4.46
N ASP A 367 -6.75 -18.67 -3.39
CA ASP A 367 -7.22 -18.44 -2.03
C ASP A 367 -6.78 -17.08 -1.46
N ILE A 368 -5.52 -16.67 -1.66
CA ILE A 368 -5.06 -15.31 -1.31
C ILE A 368 -5.91 -14.26 -2.06
N SER A 369 -6.18 -14.47 -3.35
CA SER A 369 -6.94 -13.53 -4.17
C SER A 369 -8.40 -13.41 -3.69
N LYS A 370 -9.08 -14.52 -3.38
CA LYS A 370 -10.43 -14.53 -2.79
C LYS A 370 -10.48 -13.75 -1.46
N ALA A 371 -9.46 -13.91 -0.61
CA ALA A 371 -9.38 -13.20 0.66
C ALA A 371 -9.17 -11.68 0.48
N TYR A 372 -8.46 -11.25 -0.56
CA TYR A 372 -8.35 -9.84 -0.94
C TYR A 372 -9.68 -9.29 -1.48
N GLU A 373 -10.38 -10.04 -2.34
CA GLU A 373 -11.69 -9.66 -2.91
C GLU A 373 -12.75 -9.37 -1.82
N GLU A 374 -12.71 -10.07 -0.68
CA GLU A 374 -13.63 -9.88 0.44
C GLU A 374 -13.56 -8.46 1.06
N PHE A 375 -12.39 -7.81 0.97
CA PHE A 375 -12.19 -6.41 1.39
C PHE A 375 -12.07 -5.42 0.22
N SER A 376 -12.21 -5.90 -1.01
CA SER A 376 -12.16 -5.08 -2.22
C SER A 376 -13.27 -5.45 -3.22
N PRO A 377 -14.55 -5.44 -2.79
CA PRO A 377 -15.65 -6.01 -3.56
C PRO A 377 -15.78 -5.39 -4.94
N GLY A 378 -15.77 -6.26 -5.96
CA GLY A 378 -15.86 -5.90 -7.37
C GLY A 378 -14.51 -5.56 -8.03
N ALA A 379 -13.39 -5.60 -7.30
CA ALA A 379 -12.05 -5.62 -7.88
C ALA A 379 -11.51 -7.05 -7.88
N ALA A 380 -11.02 -7.53 -9.03
CA ALA A 380 -10.38 -8.84 -9.12
C ALA A 380 -8.89 -8.75 -8.76
N TRP A 381 -8.34 -9.83 -8.22
CA TRP A 381 -6.91 -9.98 -7.93
C TRP A 381 -6.34 -11.22 -8.61
N ASN A 382 -5.04 -11.17 -8.94
CA ASN A 382 -4.26 -12.31 -9.40
C ASN A 382 -2.78 -12.08 -9.03
N GLY A 383 -1.94 -13.09 -9.19
CA GLY A 383 -0.53 -13.01 -8.86
C GLY A 383 0.24 -14.26 -9.27
N SER A 384 1.48 -14.36 -8.79
CA SER A 384 2.33 -15.53 -9.01
C SER A 384 3.46 -15.61 -8.00
N ASN A 385 4.05 -16.80 -7.81
CA ASN A 385 5.24 -16.94 -6.99
C ASN A 385 6.38 -16.06 -7.52
N TYR A 386 7.07 -15.35 -6.61
CA TYR A 386 8.31 -14.64 -6.94
C TYR A 386 9.29 -15.60 -7.61
N THR A 387 9.72 -15.25 -8.82
CA THR A 387 10.73 -16.00 -9.57
C THR A 387 12.06 -15.28 -9.41
N ASN A 388 13.09 -15.96 -8.90
CA ASN A 388 14.43 -15.41 -8.86
C ASN A 388 15.02 -15.33 -10.29
N ALA A 389 15.33 -14.12 -10.77
CA ALA A 389 15.71 -13.88 -12.16
C ALA A 389 17.07 -14.51 -12.58
N ASP A 390 17.94 -14.83 -11.62
CA ASP A 390 19.24 -15.47 -11.89
C ASP A 390 19.14 -16.99 -12.09
N THR A 391 18.21 -17.63 -11.37
CA THR A 391 18.11 -19.10 -11.30
C THR A 391 16.87 -19.66 -11.98
N GLY A 392 15.83 -18.84 -12.20
CA GLY A 392 14.52 -19.28 -12.66
C GLY A 392 13.71 -20.06 -11.62
N VAL A 393 14.19 -20.14 -10.37
CA VAL A 393 13.51 -20.82 -9.27
C VAL A 393 12.37 -19.95 -8.74
N LYS A 394 11.18 -20.53 -8.60
CA LYS A 394 10.04 -19.92 -7.91
C LYS A 394 10.17 -20.14 -6.40
N ALA A 395 9.85 -19.12 -5.61
CA ALA A 395 9.77 -19.22 -4.16
C ALA A 395 8.44 -19.88 -3.74
N ASP A 396 8.49 -20.88 -2.86
CA ASP A 396 7.31 -21.67 -2.49
C ASP A 396 6.27 -20.85 -1.71
N ASN A 397 6.72 -19.92 -0.86
CA ASN A 397 5.89 -19.12 0.06
C ASN A 397 5.90 -17.60 -0.22
N THR A 398 6.50 -17.15 -1.33
CA THR A 398 6.56 -15.71 -1.66
C THR A 398 5.77 -15.45 -2.92
N PHE A 399 4.69 -14.68 -2.80
CA PHE A 399 3.80 -14.31 -3.89
C PHE A 399 3.93 -12.82 -4.22
N LEU A 400 3.86 -12.53 -5.51
CA LEU A 400 3.69 -11.21 -6.07
C LEU A 400 2.23 -11.08 -6.51
N ILE A 401 1.51 -10.04 -6.07
CA ILE A 401 0.07 -9.89 -6.32
C ILE A 401 -0.27 -8.52 -6.94
N TYR A 402 -1.32 -8.49 -7.75
CA TYR A 402 -1.84 -7.29 -8.40
C TYR A 402 -3.36 -7.30 -8.51
N GLN A 403 -3.96 -6.11 -8.46
CA GLN A 403 -5.37 -5.91 -8.77
C GLN A 403 -5.53 -5.65 -10.29
N ASP A 404 -6.73 -5.87 -10.82
CA ASP A 404 -7.05 -5.36 -12.16
C ASP A 404 -7.00 -3.82 -12.21
N THR A 405 -6.32 -3.27 -13.23
CA THR A 405 -6.18 -1.83 -13.42
C THR A 405 -7.54 -1.21 -13.77
N TYR A 406 -8.01 -0.28 -12.95
CA TYR A 406 -9.21 0.49 -13.19
C TYR A 406 -8.87 1.81 -13.91
N ILE A 407 -9.38 1.99 -15.13
CA ILE A 407 -9.27 3.24 -15.90
C ILE A 407 -10.54 4.05 -15.69
N MET A 408 -10.38 5.25 -15.13
CA MET A 408 -11.49 6.15 -14.79
C MET A 408 -12.14 6.79 -16.01
N GLY A 409 -13.46 6.94 -15.98
CA GLY A 409 -14.27 7.43 -17.11
C GLY A 409 -15.73 7.70 -16.73
N ASP A 410 -16.60 7.77 -17.73
CA ASP A 410 -18.06 7.91 -17.55
C ASP A 410 -18.81 6.85 -18.38
N PRO A 411 -19.03 5.64 -17.83
CA PRO A 411 -18.41 5.09 -16.62
C PRO A 411 -16.95 4.67 -16.85
N GLY A 412 -16.16 4.56 -15.78
CA GLY A 412 -14.87 3.88 -15.82
C GLY A 412 -14.98 2.36 -16.01
N LYS A 413 -13.84 1.70 -16.16
CA LYS A 413 -13.76 0.25 -16.42
C LYS A 413 -12.47 -0.37 -15.89
N TYR A 414 -12.57 -1.63 -15.48
CA TYR A 414 -11.42 -2.51 -15.34
C TYR A 414 -10.86 -2.93 -16.71
N MET A 415 -9.60 -3.36 -16.75
CA MET A 415 -8.87 -3.67 -17.99
C MET A 415 -8.67 -5.17 -18.23
N GLY A 416 -9.23 -6.04 -17.39
CA GLY A 416 -9.11 -7.49 -17.50
C GLY A 416 -7.70 -8.01 -17.19
N SER A 417 -6.85 -7.23 -16.52
CA SER A 417 -5.43 -7.58 -16.32
C SER A 417 -5.22 -8.86 -15.52
N THR A 418 -6.17 -9.25 -14.67
CA THR A 418 -6.16 -10.52 -13.93
C THR A 418 -6.51 -11.73 -14.79
N GLU A 419 -7.14 -11.53 -15.96
CA GLU A 419 -7.47 -12.59 -16.92
C GLU A 419 -6.33 -12.89 -17.91
N ILE A 420 -5.24 -12.11 -17.88
CA ILE A 420 -4.15 -12.17 -18.86
C ILE A 420 -2.97 -13.01 -18.36
N GLU A 421 -2.69 -14.11 -19.08
CA GLU A 421 -1.47 -14.89 -18.92
C GLU A 421 -0.24 -14.06 -19.35
N VAL A 422 0.59 -13.66 -18.37
CA VAL A 422 1.84 -12.94 -18.63
C VAL A 422 2.86 -13.89 -19.27
N PRO A 423 3.46 -13.55 -20.43
CA PRO A 423 4.41 -14.46 -21.10
C PRO A 423 5.61 -14.84 -20.22
N GLU A 424 5.88 -16.15 -20.10
CA GLU A 424 6.87 -16.74 -19.18
C GLU A 424 8.24 -16.03 -19.18
N LYS A 425 8.69 -15.55 -20.34
CA LYS A 425 9.97 -14.83 -20.53
C LYS A 425 10.15 -13.62 -19.61
N TYR A 426 9.06 -12.96 -19.20
CA TYR A 426 9.14 -11.76 -18.36
C TYR A 426 9.52 -12.10 -16.91
N PHE A 427 9.18 -13.29 -16.42
CA PHE A 427 9.54 -13.73 -15.06
C PHE A 427 11.04 -13.96 -14.86
N THR A 428 11.85 -14.02 -15.93
CA THR A 428 13.33 -14.06 -15.85
C THR A 428 14.02 -12.91 -16.60
N THR A 429 13.28 -11.87 -16.99
CA THR A 429 13.86 -10.66 -17.59
C THR A 429 14.48 -9.77 -16.50
N LYS A 430 15.64 -9.16 -16.79
CA LYS A 430 16.37 -8.22 -15.93
C LYS A 430 17.34 -7.36 -16.76
#